data_AF-A0A0Q6XK20-F1
#
_entry.id   AF-A0A0Q6XK20-F1
#
_cell.length_a   1.000
_cell.length_b   1.000
_cell.length_c   1.000
_cell.angle_alpha   90.00
_cell.angle_beta   90.00
_cell.angle_gamma   90.00
#
_symmetry.space_group_name_H-M   'P 1'
#
loop_
_entity.id
_entity.type
_entity.pdbx_description
1 polymer ?
#
loop_
_entity_poly.entity_id
_entity_poly.type
_entity_poly.pdbx_seq_one_letter_code
_entity_poly.pdbx_strand_id
1 'polypeptide(L)'
;MSTRAVSRLQVASRIAAGVFGGYAFTWGFIALGMGVLFAAGMPFHDAEALSYIVGFLVFLTMFCWAFAAGSVTRVWLVLAGGGVLMAGAASLVQRALL
;
A
#
# COMPACT_ATOMS: atom_id res chain seq x y z
N MET A 1 -12.86 -22.60 -26.28
CA MET A 1 -12.43 -21.75 -25.14
C MET A 1 -10.98 -21.34 -25.41
N SER A 2 -10.76 -20.14 -25.96
CA SER A 2 -9.42 -19.70 -26.39
C SER A 2 -8.57 -19.33 -25.17
N THR A 3 -7.73 -20.24 -24.71
CA THR A 3 -6.72 -19.97 -23.68
C THR A 3 -5.69 -18.99 -24.25
N ARG A 4 -5.91 -17.68 -24.01
CA ARG A 4 -4.84 -16.69 -24.22
C ARG A 4 -3.67 -17.10 -23.32
N ALA A 5 -2.56 -17.48 -23.93
CA ALA A 5 -1.32 -17.73 -23.19
C ALA A 5 -1.01 -16.49 -22.33
N VAL A 6 -0.73 -16.72 -21.04
CA VAL A 6 -0.35 -15.63 -20.13
C VAL A 6 0.93 -15.00 -20.68
N SER A 7 0.83 -13.74 -21.10
CA SER A 7 1.96 -13.00 -21.65
C SER A 7 3.03 -12.80 -20.58
N ARG A 8 4.32 -12.93 -20.95
CA ARG A 8 5.45 -12.60 -20.06
C ARG A 8 5.33 -11.19 -19.48
N LEU A 9 4.79 -10.25 -20.27
CA LEU A 9 4.53 -8.88 -19.84
C LEU A 9 3.49 -8.82 -18.71
N GLN A 10 2.48 -9.70 -18.74
CA GLN A 10 1.44 -9.76 -17.72
C GLN A 10 1.99 -10.30 -16.39
N VAL A 11 2.91 -11.28 -16.46
CA VAL A 11 3.63 -11.78 -15.27
C VAL A 11 4.56 -10.70 -14.71
N ALA A 12 5.37 -10.06 -15.55
CA ALA A 12 6.25 -8.96 -15.14
C ALA A 12 5.46 -7.80 -14.51
N SER A 13 4.31 -7.44 -15.08
CA SER A 13 3.44 -6.39 -14.55
C SER A 13 2.87 -6.74 -13.17
N ARG A 14 2.53 -8.01 -12.91
CA ARG A 14 2.09 -8.45 -11.58
C ARG A 14 3.20 -8.39 -10.55
N ILE A 15 4.41 -8.82 -10.92
CA ILE A 15 5.59 -8.72 -10.04
C ILE A 15 5.86 -7.26 -9.72
N ALA A 16 5.88 -6.39 -10.74
CA ALA A 16 6.05 -4.96 -10.55
C ALA A 16 4.95 -4.35 -9.67
N ALA A 17 3.69 -4.73 -9.87
CA ALA A 17 2.58 -4.26 -9.06
C ALA A 17 2.69 -4.71 -7.60
N GLY A 18 3.02 -5.99 -7.36
CA GLY A 18 3.18 -6.53 -6.01
C GLY A 18 4.35 -5.89 -5.26
N VAL A 19 5.49 -5.70 -5.94
CA VAL A 19 6.69 -5.11 -5.32
C VAL A 19 6.55 -3.60 -5.20
N PHE A 20 6.46 -2.88 -6.32
CA PHE A 20 6.46 -1.41 -6.31
C PHE A 20 5.13 -0.84 -5.84
N GLY A 21 4.01 -1.38 -6.33
CA GLY A 21 2.68 -0.95 -5.90
C GLY A 21 2.43 -1.28 -4.43
N GLY A 22 2.75 -2.51 -4.02
CA GLY A 22 2.63 -2.93 -2.61
C GLY A 22 3.46 -2.07 -1.68
N TYR A 23 4.70 -1.76 -2.07
CA TYR A 23 5.59 -0.89 -1.30
C TYR A 23 5.03 0.55 -1.20
N ALA A 24 4.64 1.15 -2.33
CA ALA A 24 4.07 2.51 -2.36
C ALA A 24 2.80 2.62 -1.51
N PHE A 25 1.91 1.63 -1.60
CA PHE A 25 0.69 1.56 -0.78
C PHE A 25 1.01 1.47 0.70
N THR A 26 1.92 0.56 1.08
CA THR A 26 2.30 0.34 2.47
C THR A 26 2.98 1.57 3.07
N TRP A 27 3.83 2.24 2.30
CA TRP A 27 4.46 3.49 2.72
C TRP A 27 3.42 4.57 3.03
N GLY A 28 2.43 4.77 2.15
CA GLY A 28 1.32 5.69 2.40
C GLY A 28 0.48 5.30 3.62
N PHE A 29 0.21 4.01 3.80
CA PHE A 29 -0.51 3.49 4.96
C PHE A 29 0.24 3.75 6.28
N ILE A 30 1.55 3.48 6.32
CA ILE A 30 2.38 3.72 7.52
C ILE A 30 2.42 5.21 7.84
N ALA A 31 2.65 6.07 6.84
CA ALA A 31 2.68 7.51 7.03
C ALA A 31 1.35 8.05 7.60
N LEU A 32 0.22 7.56 7.07
CA LEU A 32 -1.11 7.94 7.54
C LEU A 32 -1.38 7.39 8.95
N GLY A 33 -1.11 6.10 9.17
CA GLY A 33 -1.32 5.44 10.46
C GLY A 33 -0.55 6.12 11.58
N MET A 34 0.74 6.37 11.36
CA MET A 34 1.60 7.07 12.31
C MET A 34 1.09 8.47 12.61
N GLY A 35 0.74 9.25 11.58
CA GLY A 35 0.21 10.61 11.75
C GLY A 35 -1.11 10.65 12.52
N VAL A 36 -2.04 9.75 12.21
CA VAL A 36 -3.35 9.66 12.89
C VAL A 36 -3.21 9.19 14.33
N LEU A 37 -2.38 8.17 14.59
CA LEU A 37 -2.12 7.66 15.94
C LEU A 37 -1.45 8.73 16.80
N PHE A 38 -0.48 9.46 16.25
CA PHE A 38 0.13 10.58 16.94
C PHE A 38 -0.88 11.71 17.22
N ALA A 39 -1.71 12.06 16.24
CA ALA A 39 -2.80 13.03 16.43
C ALA A 39 -3.81 12.60 17.52
N ALA A 40 -3.99 11.29 17.72
CA ALA A 40 -4.82 10.73 18.78
C ALA A 40 -4.14 10.72 20.17
N GLY A 41 -2.93 11.26 20.29
CA GLY A 41 -2.19 11.39 21.55
C GLY A 41 -1.24 10.23 21.86
N MET A 42 -1.03 9.29 20.93
CA MET A 42 -0.05 8.22 21.10
C MET A 42 1.38 8.77 20.98
N PRO A 43 2.33 8.33 21.82
CA PRO A 43 3.74 8.68 21.65
C PRO A 43 4.24 8.29 20.26
N PHE A 44 5.06 9.16 19.64
CA PHE A 44 5.54 8.97 18.27
C PHE A 44 6.17 7.59 18.04
N HIS A 45 7.04 7.15 18.97
CA HIS A 45 7.72 5.86 18.84
C HIS A 45 6.77 4.66 18.86
N ASP A 46 5.69 4.72 19.65
CA ASP A 46 4.68 3.66 19.73
C ASP A 46 3.83 3.65 18.46
N ALA A 47 3.44 4.83 17.99
CA ALA A 47 2.68 5.01 16.76
C ALA A 47 3.48 4.51 15.53
N GLU A 48 4.77 4.81 15.48
CA GLU A 48 5.70 4.35 14.46
C GLU A 48 5.82 2.82 14.50
N ALA A 49 6.15 2.23 15.65
CA ALA A 49 6.33 0.79 15.80
C ALA A 49 5.05 0.02 15.43
N LEU A 50 3.89 0.44 15.94
CA LEU A 50 2.61 -0.19 15.63
C LEU A 50 2.29 -0.07 14.13
N SER A 51 2.52 1.10 13.53
CA SER A 51 2.29 1.31 12.10
C SER A 51 3.19 0.43 11.24
N TYR A 52 4.44 0.19 11.62
CA TYR A 52 5.32 -0.74 10.92
C TYR A 52 4.88 -2.19 11.05
N ILE A 53 4.48 -2.63 12.25
CA ILE A 53 3.99 -4.01 12.47
C ILE A 53 2.76 -4.27 11.59
N VAL A 54 1.78 -3.36 11.62
CA VAL A 54 0.56 -3.49 10.81
C VAL A 54 0.88 -3.30 9.33
N GLY A 55 1.77 -2.36 8.98
CA GLY A 55 2.21 -2.09 7.62
C GLY A 55 2.84 -3.32 6.97
N PHE A 56 3.63 -4.10 7.70
CA PHE A 56 4.18 -5.36 7.19
C PHE A 56 3.08 -6.37 6.81
N LEU A 57 2.05 -6.52 7.65
CA LEU A 57 0.91 -7.41 7.37
C LEU A 57 0.10 -6.92 6.15
N VAL A 58 -0.07 -5.60 6.02
CA VAL A 58 -0.72 -4.97 4.86
C VAL A 58 0.10 -5.24 3.60
N PHE A 59 1.42 -5.04 3.64
CA PHE A 59 2.30 -5.32 2.51
C PHE A 59 2.19 -6.77 2.05
N LEU A 60 2.28 -7.72 2.98
CA LEU A 60 2.17 -9.14 2.68
C LEU A 60 0.84 -9.48 2.02
N THR A 61 -0.27 -8.97 2.59
CA THR A 61 -1.61 -9.20 2.06
C THR A 61 -1.75 -8.64 0.65
N MET A 62 -1.28 -7.41 0.41
CA MET A 62 -1.31 -6.75 -0.89
C MET A 62 -0.41 -7.44 -1.92
N PHE A 63 0.76 -7.90 -1.49
CA PHE A 63 1.68 -8.68 -2.31
C PHE A 63 1.04 -9.98 -2.77
N CYS A 64 0.47 -10.77 -1.86
CA CYS A 64 -0.27 -12.00 -2.20
C CYS A 64 -1.47 -11.72 -3.12
N TRP A 65 -2.21 -10.64 -2.83
CA TRP A 65 -3.36 -10.24 -3.63
C TRP A 65 -3.00 -9.86 -5.07
N ALA A 66 -1.83 -9.25 -5.30
CA ALA A 66 -1.35 -8.90 -6.64
C ALA A 66 -1.26 -10.12 -7.58
N PHE A 67 -1.04 -11.32 -7.04
CA PHE A 67 -0.99 -12.57 -7.81
C PHE A 67 -2.34 -13.30 -7.87
N ALA A 68 -3.15 -13.21 -6.81
CA ALA A 68 -4.47 -13.84 -6.73
C ALA A 68 -5.54 -13.09 -7.56
N ALA A 69 -5.38 -11.78 -7.77
CA ALA A 69 -6.37 -10.96 -8.45
C ALA A 69 -6.51 -11.30 -9.95
N GLY A 70 -7.75 -11.44 -10.42
CA GLY A 70 -8.05 -11.71 -11.83
C GLY A 70 -7.69 -10.57 -12.80
N SER A 71 -7.46 -9.34 -12.31
CA SER A 71 -7.15 -8.17 -13.14
C SER A 71 -5.98 -7.37 -12.55
N VAL A 72 -4.90 -7.25 -13.33
CA VAL A 72 -3.68 -6.49 -12.96
C VAL A 72 -3.96 -4.98 -12.92
N THR A 73 -4.89 -4.50 -13.74
CA THR A 73 -5.32 -3.09 -13.73
C THR A 73 -5.96 -2.71 -12.40
N ARG A 74 -6.81 -3.58 -11.83
CA ARG A 74 -7.39 -3.35 -10.49
C ARG A 74 -6.33 -3.32 -9.40
N VAL A 75 -5.33 -4.20 -9.50
CA VAL A 75 -4.20 -4.22 -8.56
C VAL A 75 -3.46 -2.88 -8.61
N TRP A 76 -3.11 -2.39 -9.80
CA TRP A 76 -2.48 -1.07 -9.93
C TRP A 76 -3.34 0.08 -9.42
N LEU A 77 -4.63 0.10 -9.76
CA LEU A 77 -5.53 1.17 -9.30
C LEU A 77 -5.62 1.21 -7.77
N VAL A 78 -5.73 0.07 -7.11
CA VAL A 78 -5.81 0.02 -5.64
C VAL A 78 -4.46 0.33 -5.01
N LEU A 79 -3.36 -0.24 -5.51
CA LEU A 79 -2.05 -0.07 -4.89
C LEU A 79 -1.48 1.32 -5.13
N ALA A 80 -1.40 1.76 -6.38
CA ALA A 80 -0.90 3.09 -6.71
C ALA A 80 -1.90 4.17 -6.31
N GLY A 81 -3.19 3.99 -6.65
CA GLY A 81 -4.23 4.97 -6.31
C GLY A 81 -4.42 5.09 -4.80
N GLY A 82 -4.54 3.96 -4.10
CA GLY A 82 -4.64 3.93 -2.64
C GLY A 82 -3.39 4.51 -1.97
N GLY A 83 -2.19 4.16 -2.44
CA GLY A 83 -0.94 4.71 -1.91
C GLY A 83 -0.85 6.23 -2.05
N VAL A 84 -1.18 6.78 -3.23
CA VAL A 84 -1.20 8.23 -3.46
C VAL A 84 -2.24 8.93 -2.59
N LEU A 85 -3.45 8.37 -2.48
CA LEU A 85 -4.51 8.93 -1.64
C LEU A 85 -4.11 8.93 -0.16
N MET A 86 -3.54 7.82 0.33
CA MET A 86 -3.08 7.71 1.72
C MET A 86 -1.91 8.65 2.01
N ALA A 87 -0.95 8.78 1.10
CA ALA A 87 0.14 9.72 1.24
C ALA A 87 -0.34 11.19 1.25
N GLY A 88 -1.33 11.51 0.41
CA GLY A 88 -1.98 12.82 0.41
C GLY A 88 -2.69 13.11 1.73
N ALA A 89 -3.49 12.16 2.23
CA ALA A 89 -4.16 12.26 3.52
C ALA A 89 -3.15 12.38 4.68
N ALA A 90 -2.09 11.58 4.67
CA ALA A 90 -1.02 11.66 5.67
C ALA A 90 -0.36 13.04 5.69
N SER A 91 -0.08 13.60 4.51
CA SER A 91 0.48 14.95 4.38
C SER A 91 -0.44 16.03 4.97
N LEU A 92 -1.76 15.89 4.82
CA LEU A 92 -2.73 16.82 5.41
C LEU A 92 -2.77 16.69 6.93
N VAL A 93 -2.77 15.46 7.46
CA VAL A 93 -2.73 15.20 8.91
C VAL A 93 -1.45 15.76 9.52
N GLN A 94 -0.30 15.47 8.92
CA GLN A 94 1.00 15.97 9.38
C GLN A 94 1.07 17.50 9.34
N ARG A 95 0.51 18.13 8.32
CA ARG A 95 0.41 19.60 8.24
C ARG A 95 -0.46 20.22 9.33
N ALA A 96 -1.46 19.51 9.83
CA ALA A 96 -2.31 19.99 10.92
C ALA A 96 -1.66 19.83 12.31
N LEU A 97 -0.58 19.06 12.39
CA LEU A 97 0.16 18.79 13.63
C LEU A 97 1.42 19.64 13.81
N LEU A 98 1.89 20.28 12.72
CA LEU A 98 2.97 21.27 12.71
C LEU A 98 2.45 22.64 13.13
#